data_AF-A0A8H3C9K1-F1
#
_entry.id   AF-A0A8H3C9K1-F1
#
_cell.length_a   1.000
_cell.length_b   1.000
_cell.length_c   1.000
_cell.angle_alpha   90.00
_cell.angle_beta   90.00
_cell.angle_gamma   90.00
#
_symmetry.space_group_name_H-M   'P 1'
#
loop_
_entity.id
_entity.type
_entity.pdbx_description
1 polymer ?
#
loop_
_entity_poly.entity_id
_entity_poly.type
_entity_poly.pdbx_seq_one_letter_code
_entity_poly.pdbx_strand_id
1 'polypeptide(L)'
;MIQSLKKYFAGNSFPTIQRLILPTSAHDILRCCPKMREVTCTAGDGMQIVATLAHAGCPKLEILRGVSARSVLKKRLAKVNPPLKCVRINGRFKEDLTATTISTFSSFPSLQVIEIEAGESDKLDNVVKLTCDTLR
;
A
#
# COMPACT_ATOMS: atom_id res chain seq x y z
N MET A 1 -0.43 -25.67 11.28
CA MET A 1 -1.75 -25.15 10.84
C MET A 1 -1.92 -23.77 11.45
N ILE A 2 -1.70 -22.69 10.68
CA ILE A 2 -1.92 -21.32 11.19
C ILE A 2 -3.42 -21.14 11.30
N GLN A 3 -3.97 -21.11 12.52
CA GLN A 3 -5.33 -20.65 12.71
C GLN A 3 -5.42 -19.25 12.09
N SER A 4 -6.34 -19.04 11.14
CA SER A 4 -6.47 -17.77 10.45
C SER A 4 -6.62 -16.66 11.49
N LEU A 5 -5.72 -15.68 11.50
CA LEU A 5 -5.77 -14.48 12.35
C LEU A 5 -7.19 -13.90 12.40
N LYS A 6 -7.91 -13.95 11.28
CA LYS A 6 -9.34 -13.65 11.15
C LYS A 6 -10.21 -14.13 12.32
N LYS A 7 -10.02 -15.35 12.85
CA LYS A 7 -10.83 -15.89 13.95
C LYS A 7 -10.67 -15.12 15.25
N TYR A 8 -9.47 -14.64 15.54
CA TYR A 8 -9.17 -13.87 16.76
C TYR A 8 -9.69 -12.44 16.71
N PHE A 9 -9.80 -11.88 15.50
CA PHE A 9 -10.28 -10.52 15.29
C PHE A 9 -11.78 -10.46 14.94
N ALA A 10 -12.41 -11.59 14.62
CA ALA A 10 -13.83 -11.67 14.31
C ALA A 10 -14.69 -11.16 15.48
N GLY A 11 -15.66 -10.30 15.18
CA GLY A 11 -16.56 -9.71 16.18
C GLY A 11 -15.96 -8.54 16.97
N ASN A 12 -14.65 -8.28 16.83
CA ASN A 12 -14.01 -7.14 17.48
C ASN A 12 -14.01 -5.90 16.57
N SER A 13 -14.02 -4.73 17.20
CA SER A 13 -13.85 -3.44 16.54
C SER A 13 -12.84 -2.60 17.31
N PHE A 14 -11.86 -2.05 16.61
CA PHE A 14 -10.79 -1.22 17.15
C PHE A 14 -10.89 0.19 16.55
N PRO A 15 -11.89 0.99 16.97
CA PRO A 15 -12.20 2.27 16.33
C PRO A 15 -11.16 3.37 16.59
N THR A 16 -10.26 3.16 17.55
CA THR A 16 -9.21 4.11 17.94
C THR A 16 -7.88 3.83 17.25
N ILE A 17 -7.66 2.64 16.71
CA ILE A 17 -6.43 2.31 15.98
C ILE A 17 -6.43 3.11 14.67
N GLN A 18 -5.32 3.80 14.41
CA GLN A 18 -5.12 4.59 13.18
C GLN A 18 -3.88 4.16 12.39
N ARG A 19 -3.00 3.35 12.99
CA ARG A 19 -1.78 2.82 12.37
C ARG A 19 -1.72 1.31 12.51
N LEU A 20 -1.40 0.60 11.42
CA LEU A 20 -1.19 -0.84 11.45
C LEU A 20 0.07 -1.22 10.67
N ILE A 21 0.87 -2.12 11.24
CA ILE A 21 2.08 -2.68 10.63
C ILE A 21 1.89 -4.19 10.61
N LEU A 22 1.80 -4.79 9.42
CA LEU A 22 1.40 -6.19 9.28
C LEU A 22 1.94 -6.83 8.01
N PRO A 23 2.08 -8.17 7.95
CA PRO A 23 2.28 -8.88 6.71
C PRO A 23 0.97 -8.94 5.90
N THR A 24 1.10 -9.19 4.59
CA THR A 24 -0.04 -9.36 3.67
C THR A 24 -1.02 -10.45 4.11
N SER A 25 -0.52 -11.52 4.75
CA SER A 25 -1.33 -12.63 5.27
C SER A 25 -2.27 -12.22 6.41
N ALA A 26 -2.02 -11.08 7.06
CA ALA A 26 -2.80 -10.59 8.20
C ALA A 26 -3.83 -9.50 7.81
N HIS A 27 -4.07 -9.28 6.51
CA HIS A 27 -4.91 -8.18 5.99
C HIS A 27 -6.31 -8.10 6.60
N ASP A 28 -6.91 -9.23 7.02
CA ASP A 28 -8.26 -9.26 7.60
C ASP A 28 -8.40 -8.42 8.88
N ILE A 29 -7.31 -8.14 9.60
CA ILE A 29 -7.31 -7.25 10.78
C ILE A 29 -7.84 -5.86 10.42
N LEU A 30 -7.60 -5.38 9.19
CA LEU A 30 -8.04 -4.07 8.73
C LEU A 30 -9.57 -3.91 8.74
N ARG A 31 -10.32 -5.00 8.60
CA ARG A 31 -11.79 -4.97 8.66
C ARG A 31 -12.30 -4.52 10.03
N CYS A 32 -11.50 -4.69 11.07
CA CYS A 32 -11.83 -4.34 12.44
C CYS A 32 -11.40 -2.89 12.78
N CYS A 33 -10.74 -2.20 11.85
CA CYS A 33 -10.07 -0.93 12.08
C CYS A 33 -10.63 0.17 11.15
N PRO A 34 -11.81 0.75 11.43
CA PRO A 34 -12.49 1.64 10.49
C PRO A 34 -11.80 3.00 10.29
N LYS A 35 -10.94 3.43 11.23
CA LYS A 35 -10.28 4.76 11.22
C LYS A 35 -8.81 4.71 10.79
N MET A 36 -8.42 3.73 9.97
CA MET A 36 -7.05 3.63 9.46
C MET A 36 -6.62 4.91 8.74
N ARG A 37 -5.43 5.39 9.13
CA ARG A 37 -4.69 6.49 8.48
C ARG A 37 -3.37 6.02 7.90
N GLU A 38 -2.71 5.05 8.54
CA GLU A 38 -1.38 4.60 8.16
C GLU A 38 -1.31 3.07 8.12
N VAL A 39 -0.85 2.51 7.00
CA VAL A 39 -0.63 1.07 6.88
C VAL A 39 0.74 0.79 6.29
N THR A 40 1.51 -0.08 6.95
CA THR A 40 2.79 -0.58 6.46
C THR A 40 2.72 -2.09 6.29
N CYS A 41 2.89 -2.56 5.06
CA CYS A 41 3.09 -3.96 4.75
C CYS A 41 4.55 -4.35 5.01
N THR A 42 4.78 -5.37 5.85
CA THR A 42 6.14 -5.84 6.18
C THR A 42 6.58 -7.08 5.41
N ALA A 43 5.63 -7.83 4.84
CA ALA A 43 5.92 -9.04 4.07
C ALA A 43 4.81 -9.34 3.05
N GLY A 44 5.19 -9.90 1.90
CA GLY A 44 4.30 -10.12 0.74
C GLY A 44 4.15 -8.87 -0.14
N ASP A 45 3.25 -8.93 -1.12
CA ASP A 45 3.05 -7.86 -2.12
C ASP A 45 2.09 -6.73 -1.65
N GLY A 46 1.42 -6.91 -0.52
CA GLY A 46 0.48 -5.95 0.04
C GLY A 46 -0.83 -5.82 -0.74
N MET A 47 -1.08 -6.63 -1.75
CA MET A 47 -2.26 -6.46 -2.62
C MET A 47 -3.57 -6.83 -1.91
N GLN A 48 -3.56 -7.84 -1.03
CA GLN A 48 -4.71 -8.16 -0.17
C GLN A 48 -4.99 -7.04 0.84
N ILE A 49 -3.96 -6.36 1.34
CA ILE A 49 -4.09 -5.19 2.21
C ILE A 49 -4.82 -4.07 1.45
N VAL A 50 -4.36 -3.73 0.25
CA VAL A 50 -5.02 -2.71 -0.59
C VAL A 50 -6.47 -3.08 -0.92
N ALA A 51 -6.74 -4.36 -1.22
CA ALA A 51 -8.11 -4.84 -1.44
C ALA A 51 -8.99 -4.64 -0.21
N THR A 52 -8.45 -4.97 0.97
CA THR A 52 -9.20 -4.91 2.22
C THR A 52 -9.45 -3.47 2.65
N LEU A 53 -8.48 -2.57 2.48
CA LEU A 53 -8.66 -1.13 2.70
C LEU A 53 -9.73 -0.56 1.78
N ALA A 54 -9.71 -0.96 0.49
CA ALA A 54 -10.71 -0.53 -0.47
C ALA A 54 -12.12 -1.01 -0.10
N HIS A 55 -12.22 -2.26 0.38
CA HIS A 55 -13.50 -2.86 0.78
C HIS A 55 -14.02 -2.32 2.12
N ALA A 56 -13.14 -2.09 3.09
CA ALA A 56 -13.47 -1.51 4.40
C ALA A 56 -13.80 -0.02 4.31
N GLY A 57 -13.56 0.61 3.15
CA GLY A 57 -13.90 2.01 2.89
C GLY A 57 -13.12 2.98 3.75
N CYS A 58 -11.82 2.73 4.02
CA CYS A 58 -10.96 3.56 4.85
C CYS A 58 -10.69 4.94 4.18
N PRO A 59 -11.52 5.98 4.44
CA PRO A 59 -11.53 7.18 3.61
C PRO A 59 -10.49 8.20 4.07
N LYS A 60 -9.80 7.91 5.18
CA LYS A 60 -8.82 8.77 5.83
C LYS A 60 -7.40 8.20 5.73
N LEU A 61 -7.19 7.25 4.81
CA LEU A 61 -5.86 6.67 4.59
C LEU A 61 -4.92 7.74 4.03
N GLU A 62 -3.92 8.12 4.82
CA GLU A 62 -2.93 9.13 4.46
C GLU A 62 -1.62 8.49 4.02
N ILE A 63 -1.29 7.30 4.55
CA ILE A 63 -0.01 6.66 4.26
C ILE A 63 -0.16 5.17 4.01
N LEU A 64 0.44 4.71 2.90
CA LEU A 64 0.48 3.30 2.52
C LEU A 64 1.91 2.89 2.14
N ARG A 65 2.50 1.94 2.86
CA ARG A 65 3.88 1.50 2.64
C ARG A 65 4.02 0.00 2.39
N GLY A 66 5.09 -0.36 1.68
CA GLY A 66 5.50 -1.75 1.48
C GLY A 66 4.66 -2.53 0.48
N VAL A 67 3.97 -1.83 -0.43
CA VAL A 67 3.08 -2.43 -1.43
C VAL A 67 3.74 -2.52 -2.80
N SER A 68 3.40 -3.53 -3.60
CA SER A 68 3.81 -3.59 -5.00
C SER A 68 3.12 -2.50 -5.82
N ALA A 69 3.86 -1.86 -6.74
CA ALA A 69 3.31 -0.88 -7.66
C ALA A 69 2.57 -1.59 -8.82
N ARG A 70 1.32 -2.02 -8.61
CA ARG A 70 0.50 -2.63 -9.67
C ARG A 70 -0.60 -1.70 -10.16
N SER A 71 -0.97 -1.79 -11.43
CA SER A 71 -2.09 -1.01 -12.02
C SER A 71 -3.43 -1.18 -11.26
N VAL A 72 -3.61 -2.34 -10.62
CA VAL A 72 -4.78 -2.64 -9.76
C VAL A 72 -4.84 -1.74 -8.52
N LEU A 73 -3.70 -1.24 -8.03
CA LEU A 73 -3.62 -0.35 -6.87
C LEU A 73 -4.38 0.95 -7.13
N LYS A 74 -4.15 1.58 -8.29
CA LYS A 74 -4.92 2.76 -8.73
C LYS A 74 -6.42 2.48 -8.71
N LYS A 75 -6.85 1.39 -9.37
CA LYS A 75 -8.28 1.05 -9.48
C LYS A 75 -8.94 0.86 -8.12
N ARG A 76 -8.21 0.29 -7.14
CA ARG A 76 -8.73 0.03 -5.79
C ARG A 76 -8.76 1.29 -4.94
N LEU A 77 -7.69 2.07 -4.95
CA LEU A 77 -7.61 3.29 -4.16
C LEU A 77 -8.47 4.42 -4.74
N ALA A 78 -8.62 4.52 -6.06
CA ALA A 78 -9.49 5.52 -6.70
C ALA A 78 -10.96 5.35 -6.31
N LYS A 79 -11.43 4.13 -6.01
CA LYS A 79 -12.79 3.89 -5.51
C LYS A 79 -13.04 4.51 -4.14
N VAL A 80 -12.00 4.60 -3.31
CA VAL A 80 -12.07 5.18 -1.96
C VAL A 80 -11.67 6.65 -1.98
N ASN A 81 -10.85 7.05 -2.95
CA ASN A 81 -10.24 8.36 -3.09
C ASN A 81 -9.72 8.94 -1.76
N PRO A 82 -8.85 8.20 -1.05
CA PRO A 82 -8.36 8.66 0.23
C PRO A 82 -7.39 9.85 0.05
N PRO A 83 -7.21 10.71 1.07
CA PRO A 83 -6.25 11.82 1.04
C PRO A 83 -4.82 11.30 1.22
N LEU A 84 -4.38 10.44 0.31
CA LEU A 84 -3.10 9.76 0.34
C LEU A 84 -1.97 10.78 0.16
N LYS A 85 -1.12 10.92 1.17
CA LYS A 85 0.02 11.84 1.22
C LYS A 85 1.34 11.14 0.91
N CYS A 86 1.46 9.87 1.29
CA CYS A 86 2.67 9.09 1.09
C CYS A 86 2.36 7.68 0.60
N VAL A 87 3.08 7.25 -0.43
CA VAL A 87 3.14 5.84 -0.84
C VAL A 87 4.59 5.35 -0.82
N ARG A 88 4.85 4.20 -0.18
CA ARG A 88 6.12 3.48 -0.35
C ARG A 88 5.92 2.24 -1.19
N ILE A 89 6.58 2.22 -2.34
CA ILE A 89 6.60 1.10 -3.26
C ILE A 89 7.72 0.15 -2.84
N ASN A 90 7.37 -1.13 -2.73
CA ASN A 90 8.33 -2.20 -2.49
C ASN A 90 9.00 -2.60 -3.81
N GLY A 91 10.24 -2.17 -4.03
CA GLY A 91 11.01 -2.46 -5.25
C GLY A 91 11.52 -3.89 -5.36
N ARG A 92 11.28 -4.75 -4.36
CA ARG A 92 11.51 -6.20 -4.49
C ARG A 92 10.66 -6.82 -5.63
N PHE A 93 9.55 -6.18 -6.00
CA PHE A 93 8.69 -6.57 -7.12
C PHE A 93 9.00 -5.73 -8.36
N LYS A 94 10.17 -5.93 -8.97
CA LYS A 94 10.67 -5.06 -10.05
C LYS A 94 9.78 -5.04 -11.28
N GLU A 95 9.18 -6.17 -11.65
CA GLU A 95 8.24 -6.24 -12.78
C GLU A 95 7.05 -5.28 -12.65
N ASP A 96 6.70 -4.92 -11.41
CA ASP A 96 5.59 -4.03 -11.11
C ASP A 96 6.02 -2.55 -11.23
N LEU A 97 7.29 -2.22 -11.02
CA LEU A 97 7.81 -0.85 -11.09
C LEU A 97 8.07 -0.41 -12.55
N THR A 98 7.00 0.03 -13.21
CA THR A 98 7.03 0.58 -14.58
C THR A 98 6.67 2.06 -14.59
N ALA A 99 7.09 2.81 -15.63
CA ALA A 99 6.72 4.21 -15.80
C ALA A 99 5.20 4.43 -15.77
N THR A 100 4.45 3.53 -16.42
CA THR A 100 2.98 3.52 -16.40
C THR A 100 2.40 3.33 -15.01
N THR A 101 3.05 2.54 -14.15
CA THR A 101 2.52 2.33 -12.80
C THR A 101 2.87 3.48 -11.86
N ILE A 102 4.05 4.07 -12.00
CA ILE A 102 4.42 5.30 -11.29
C ILE A 102 3.47 6.44 -11.68
N SER A 103 3.18 6.60 -12.97
CA SER A 103 2.28 7.67 -13.43
C SER A 103 0.85 7.55 -12.88
N THR A 104 0.42 6.36 -12.43
CA THR A 104 -0.87 6.22 -11.76
C THR A 104 -0.99 7.03 -10.47
N PHE A 105 0.13 7.31 -9.80
CA PHE A 105 0.15 8.09 -8.57
C PHE A 105 -0.14 9.58 -8.78
N SER A 106 0.01 10.09 -10.01
CA SER A 106 -0.40 11.46 -10.38
C SER A 106 -1.89 11.74 -10.15
N SER A 107 -2.72 10.70 -10.07
CA SER A 107 -4.16 10.83 -9.84
C SER A 107 -4.55 11.10 -8.38
N PHE A 108 -3.60 11.07 -7.44
CA PHE A 108 -3.85 11.40 -6.03
C PHE A 108 -3.43 12.84 -5.76
N PRO A 109 -4.38 13.80 -5.66
CA PRO A 109 -4.07 15.23 -5.59
C PRO A 109 -3.37 15.64 -4.29
N SER A 110 -3.50 14.83 -3.22
CA SER A 110 -2.86 15.08 -1.93
C SER A 110 -1.51 14.39 -1.78
N LEU A 111 -1.04 13.68 -2.80
CA LEU A 111 0.20 12.90 -2.72
C LEU A 111 1.41 13.84 -2.73
N GLN A 112 2.25 13.72 -1.70
CA GLN A 112 3.41 14.56 -1.47
C GLN A 112 4.72 13.76 -1.52
N VAL A 113 4.67 12.48 -1.20
CA VAL A 113 5.85 11.63 -1.07
C VAL A 113 5.64 10.29 -1.79
N ILE A 114 6.57 9.96 -2.69
CA ILE A 114 6.73 8.62 -3.26
C ILE A 114 8.07 8.08 -2.76
N GLU A 115 8.03 7.08 -1.88
CA GLU A 115 9.20 6.36 -1.41
C GLU A 115 9.39 5.12 -2.31
N ILE A 116 10.59 4.91 -2.86
CA ILE A 116 10.92 3.72 -3.64
C ILE A 116 11.96 2.93 -2.85
N GLU A 117 11.56 1.75 -2.36
CA GLU A 117 12.45 0.86 -1.61
C GLU A 117 13.24 -0.01 -2.59
N ALA A 118 14.56 0.18 -2.69
CA ALA A 118 15.41 -0.67 -3.51
C ALA A 118 15.53 -2.08 -2.91
N GLY A 119 15.43 -3.12 -3.75
CA GLY A 119 15.75 -4.48 -3.36
C GLY A 119 17.26 -4.70 -3.14
N GLU A 120 17.63 -5.72 -2.36
CA GLU A 120 19.04 -6.06 -2.07
C GLU A 120 19.88 -6.40 -3.32
N SER A 121 19.24 -6.70 -4.44
CA SER A 121 19.88 -7.05 -5.72
C SER A 121 19.85 -5.91 -6.76
N ASP A 122 19.51 -4.69 -6.34
CA ASP A 122 19.24 -3.59 -7.24
C ASP A 122 20.51 -2.78 -7.45
N LYS A 123 20.97 -2.67 -8.71
CA LYS A 123 21.87 -1.58 -9.08
C LYS A 123 21.06 -0.29 -8.96
N LEU A 124 21.29 0.46 -7.88
CA LEU A 124 20.64 1.73 -7.54
C LEU A 124 20.46 2.65 -8.76
N ASP A 125 21.45 2.66 -9.65
CA ASP A 125 21.49 3.43 -10.90
C ASP A 125 20.28 3.20 -11.82
N ASN A 126 19.79 1.96 -11.91
CA ASN A 126 18.63 1.63 -12.74
C ASN A 126 17.33 2.20 -12.17
N VAL A 127 17.19 2.16 -10.84
CA VAL A 127 16.03 2.71 -10.13
C VAL A 127 16.02 4.24 -10.24
N VAL A 128 17.18 4.87 -10.06
CA VAL A 128 17.36 6.32 -10.23
C VAL A 128 17.01 6.76 -11.65
N LYS A 129 17.54 6.06 -12.67
CA LYS A 129 17.25 6.39 -14.07
C LYS A 129 15.75 6.32 -14.39
N LEU A 130 15.09 5.22 -14.02
CA LEU A 130 13.65 5.06 -14.24
C LEU A 130 12.83 6.17 -13.55
N THR A 131 13.23 6.53 -12.34
CA THR A 131 12.55 7.58 -11.56
C THR A 131 12.71 8.95 -12.22
N CYS A 132 13.93 9.30 -12.65
CA CYS A 132 14.23 10.53 -13.38
C CYS A 132 13.47 10.64 -14.71
N ASP A 133 13.34 9.54 -15.45
CA ASP A 133 12.63 9.52 -16.74
C ASP A 133 11.10 9.63 -16.57
N THR A 134 10.56 9.23 -15.42
CA THR A 134 9.11 9.21 -15.19
C THR A 134 8.56 10.46 -14.50
N LEU A 135 9.38 11.17 -13.72
CA LEU A 135 8.97 12.33 -12.93
C LEU A 135 9.29 13.69 -13.59
N ARG A 136 9.82 13.69 -14.81
CA ARG A 136 9.96 14.89 -15.65
C ARG A 136 8.69 15.15 -16.44
#